data_AF-A0A5K1JS10-F1
#
_entry.id   AF-A0A5K1JS10-F1
#
_cell.length_a   1.000
_cell.length_b   1.000
_cell.length_c   1.000
_cell.angle_alpha   90.00
_cell.angle_beta   90.00
_cell.angle_gamma   90.00
#
_symmetry.space_group_name_H-M   'P 1'
#
loop_
_entity.id
_entity.type
_entity.pdbx_description
1 polymer ?
#
loop_
_entity_poly.entity_id
_entity_poly.type
_entity_poly.pdbx_seq_one_letter_code
_entity_poly.pdbx_strand_id
1 'polypeptide(L)'
;MPVLSKPLRRRTKPPSTAHDDLGPPLNSRAVTRRPALKALLIASAGNHTKGQTLLTPHRDARAWREILISLYGYEACDITMMLDDRDETLSDPGRAHLVPLKENIIAQIRKFVAGAQPGDRFMFYYNGHGVQIETQDKDEEDGWDEAIVPYAPDGKADHILDD
;
A
#
# COMPACT_ATOMS: atom_id res chain seq x y z
N MET A 1 48.30 67.47 -50.73
CA MET A 1 47.21 67.31 -51.72
C MET A 1 47.21 65.86 -52.22
N PRO A 2 46.09 65.11 -52.26
CA PRO A 2 45.01 64.90 -51.29
C PRO A 2 44.98 63.45 -50.74
N VAL A 3 44.13 63.26 -49.72
CA VAL A 3 43.78 62.01 -49.03
C VAL A 3 42.82 61.18 -49.89
N LEU A 4 42.89 59.85 -49.85
CA LEU A 4 41.71 58.99 -50.06
C LEU A 4 41.83 57.70 -49.23
N SER A 5 41.12 57.68 -48.10
CA SER A 5 40.91 56.50 -47.26
C SER A 5 39.92 55.55 -47.96
N LYS A 6 40.30 54.28 -48.12
CA LYS A 6 39.40 53.21 -48.56
C LYS A 6 39.06 52.30 -47.36
N PRO A 7 37.80 51.88 -47.21
CA PRO A 7 37.35 51.14 -46.03
C PRO A 7 37.79 49.68 -46.05
N LEU A 8 38.11 49.14 -44.87
CA LEU A 8 38.44 47.73 -44.66
C LEU A 8 37.16 46.89 -44.78
N ARG A 9 37.09 46.02 -45.80
CA ARG A 9 35.95 45.14 -46.07
C ARG A 9 35.93 44.00 -45.03
N ARG A 10 34.89 43.96 -44.18
CA ARG A 10 34.65 42.85 -43.24
C ARG A 10 34.53 41.53 -44.01
N ARG A 11 35.32 40.53 -43.63
CA ARG A 11 35.21 39.15 -44.13
C ARG A 11 33.91 38.53 -43.62
N THR A 12 33.03 38.08 -44.53
CA THR A 12 31.89 37.22 -44.22
C THR A 12 32.37 35.78 -44.09
N LYS A 13 31.96 35.09 -43.02
CA LYS A 13 32.24 33.67 -42.75
C LYS A 13 31.41 32.80 -43.72
N PRO A 14 31.94 31.69 -44.27
CA PRO A 14 31.15 30.79 -45.11
C PRO A 14 30.09 30.02 -44.29
N PRO A 15 29.02 29.52 -44.94
CA PRO A 15 27.97 28.79 -44.24
C PRO A 15 28.49 27.45 -43.73
N SER A 16 28.31 27.19 -42.44
CA SER A 16 28.57 25.90 -41.82
C SER A 16 27.33 25.02 -42.00
N THR A 17 27.39 24.06 -42.93
CA THR A 17 26.47 22.93 -42.95
C THR A 17 26.87 21.97 -41.82
N ALA A 18 26.33 22.19 -40.63
CA ALA A 18 26.27 21.16 -39.60
C ALA A 18 24.88 20.54 -39.74
N HIS A 19 24.84 19.26 -40.13
CA HIS A 19 23.63 18.47 -40.04
C HIS A 19 23.20 18.42 -38.57
N ASP A 20 21.97 18.85 -38.30
CA ASP A 20 21.29 18.66 -37.03
C ASP A 20 21.05 17.16 -36.82
N ASP A 21 22.06 16.45 -36.33
CA ASP A 21 21.87 15.15 -35.69
C ASP A 21 21.57 15.38 -34.21
N LEU A 22 20.38 15.93 -33.96
CA LEU A 22 19.79 15.98 -32.63
C LEU A 22 19.41 14.55 -32.24
N GLY A 23 20.38 13.81 -31.70
CA GLY A 23 20.10 12.63 -30.90
C GLY A 23 19.04 12.94 -29.84
N PRO A 24 18.18 11.98 -29.47
CA PRO A 24 17.07 12.23 -28.56
C PRO A 24 17.59 12.83 -27.25
N PRO A 25 16.85 13.78 -26.63
CA PRO A 25 17.33 14.47 -25.46
C PRO A 25 17.63 13.46 -24.34
N LEU A 26 18.86 13.49 -23.83
CA LEU A 26 19.29 12.80 -22.62
C LEU A 26 18.65 13.47 -21.39
N ASN A 27 17.33 13.45 -21.30
CA ASN A 27 16.66 13.88 -20.08
C ASN A 27 15.26 13.26 -19.95
N SER A 28 15.23 11.99 -19.57
CA SER A 28 14.13 11.47 -18.75
C SER A 28 14.74 10.66 -17.62
N ARG A 29 15.37 11.35 -16.67
CA ARG A 29 15.55 10.76 -15.36
C ARG A 29 14.13 10.65 -14.80
N ALA A 30 13.50 9.49 -15.00
CA ALA A 30 12.18 9.19 -14.46
C ALA A 30 12.22 9.63 -13.00
N VAL A 31 11.37 10.59 -12.63
CA VAL A 31 11.25 11.01 -11.24
C VAL A 31 10.60 9.82 -10.54
N THR A 32 11.43 8.90 -10.04
CA THR A 32 10.96 7.79 -9.23
C THR A 32 10.45 8.42 -7.94
N ARG A 33 9.14 8.30 -7.70
CA ARG A 33 8.55 8.73 -6.43
C ARG A 33 9.33 8.09 -5.28
N ARG A 34 9.34 8.75 -4.11
CA ARG A 34 9.90 8.11 -2.91
C ARG A 34 9.20 6.77 -2.68
N PRO A 35 9.93 5.69 -2.34
CA PRO A 35 9.29 4.43 -2.00
C PRO A 35 8.26 4.61 -0.90
N ALA A 36 7.07 4.09 -1.10
CA ALA A 36 6.00 4.14 -0.11
C ALA A 36 6.26 3.09 0.97
N LEU A 37 5.90 3.45 2.20
CA LEU A 37 5.71 2.52 3.30
C LEU A 37 4.21 2.47 3.52
N LYS A 38 3.60 1.29 3.48
CA LYS A 38 2.16 1.14 3.73
C LYS A 38 1.96 0.00 4.71
N ALA A 39 1.10 0.18 5.70
CA ALA A 39 0.72 -0.90 6.61
C ALA A 39 -0.79 -1.10 6.66
N LEU A 40 -1.21 -2.36 6.71
CA LEU A 40 -2.59 -2.76 6.96
C LEU A 40 -2.60 -3.71 8.16
N LEU A 41 -3.16 -3.24 9.28
CA LEU A 41 -3.22 -3.97 10.54
C LEU A 41 -4.67 -4.33 10.85
N ILE A 42 -5.00 -5.62 10.85
CA ILE A 42 -6.35 -6.13 11.04
C ILE A 42 -6.37 -6.90 12.35
N ALA A 43 -7.26 -6.53 13.28
CA ALA A 43 -7.52 -7.30 14.47
C ALA A 43 -9.02 -7.57 14.65
N SER A 44 -9.34 -8.87 14.75
CA SER A 44 -10.69 -9.39 14.93
C SER A 44 -10.71 -10.23 16.20
N ALA A 45 -11.26 -9.67 17.28
CA ALA A 45 -11.32 -10.34 18.58
C ALA A 45 -12.59 -11.18 18.77
N GLY A 46 -13.69 -10.76 18.13
CA GLY A 46 -14.98 -11.42 18.22
C GLY A 46 -15.09 -12.67 17.36
N ASN A 47 -15.59 -13.75 17.96
CA ASN A 47 -16.60 -14.58 17.27
C ASN A 47 -17.67 -15.09 18.28
N HIS A 48 -18.85 -15.39 17.74
CA HIS A 48 -20.16 -15.39 18.41
C HIS A 48 -20.52 -16.68 19.16
N THR A 49 -19.63 -17.67 19.20
CA THR A 49 -19.73 -18.81 20.12
C THR A 49 -19.35 -18.33 21.52
N LYS A 50 -20.30 -18.34 22.47
CA LYS A 50 -20.03 -18.02 23.88
C LYS A 50 -18.75 -18.73 24.34
N GLY A 51 -17.71 -17.95 24.66
CA GLY A 51 -16.43 -18.46 25.19
C GLY A 51 -15.23 -18.46 24.25
N GLN A 52 -15.36 -17.98 23.00
CA GLN A 52 -14.24 -17.96 22.03
C GLN A 52 -13.70 -16.54 21.70
N THR A 53 -13.99 -15.53 22.53
CA THR A 53 -13.42 -14.19 22.35
C THR A 53 -11.92 -14.20 22.63
N LEU A 54 -11.13 -13.68 21.68
CA LEU A 54 -9.69 -13.49 21.87
C LEU A 54 -9.44 -12.22 22.68
N LEU A 55 -8.52 -12.29 23.64
CA LEU A 55 -8.33 -11.21 24.62
C LEU A 55 -7.46 -10.05 24.13
N THR A 56 -6.51 -10.31 23.24
CA THR A 56 -5.41 -9.38 22.94
C THR A 56 -5.31 -8.85 21.50
N PRO A 57 -6.07 -9.31 20.47
CA PRO A 57 -5.83 -8.86 19.09
C PRO A 57 -5.74 -7.35 18.91
N HIS A 58 -6.65 -6.60 19.53
CA HIS A 58 -6.69 -5.14 19.46
C HIS A 58 -5.47 -4.47 20.08
N ARG A 59 -5.00 -4.99 21.23
CA ARG A 59 -3.82 -4.49 21.93
C ARG A 59 -2.57 -4.76 21.10
N ASP A 60 -2.47 -5.97 20.55
CA ASP A 60 -1.29 -6.40 19.80
C ASP A 60 -1.20 -5.65 18.45
N ALA A 61 -2.32 -5.39 17.77
CA ALA A 61 -2.36 -4.55 16.56
C ALA A 61 -1.92 -3.11 16.84
N ARG A 62 -2.32 -2.52 17.98
CA ARG A 62 -1.86 -1.18 18.40
C ARG A 62 -0.37 -1.18 18.71
N ALA A 63 0.15 -2.22 19.36
CA ALA A 63 1.59 -2.34 19.61
C ALA A 63 2.38 -2.40 18.30
N TRP A 64 1.89 -3.13 17.29
CA TRP A 64 2.49 -3.14 15.95
C TRP A 64 2.49 -1.76 15.30
N ARG A 65 1.40 -1.00 15.40
CA ARG A 65 1.38 0.40 14.91
C ARG A 65 2.50 1.23 15.55
N GLU A 66 2.64 1.16 16.87
CA GLU A 66 3.68 1.93 17.57
C GLU A 66 5.09 1.51 17.17
N ILE A 67 5.33 0.20 16.99
CA ILE A 67 6.61 -0.33 16.50
C ILE A 67 6.91 0.18 15.08
N LEU A 68 5.93 0.16 14.17
CA LEU A 68 6.10 0.60 12.79
C LEU A 68 6.46 2.09 12.70
N ILE A 69 5.81 2.93 13.52
CA ILE A 69 6.09 4.36 13.57
C ILE A 69 7.45 4.62 14.20
N SER A 70 7.68 4.09 15.41
CA SER A 70 8.87 4.44 16.21
C SER A 70 10.17 3.84 15.70
N LEU A 71 10.14 2.64 15.10
CA LEU A 71 11.34 1.90 14.72
C LEU A 71 11.52 1.73 13.21
N TYR A 72 10.43 1.64 12.45
CA TYR A 72 10.50 1.34 11.01
C TYR A 72 10.24 2.54 10.10
N GLY A 73 9.94 3.70 10.68
CA GLY A 73 9.79 4.97 9.98
C GLY A 73 8.50 5.09 9.15
N TYR A 74 7.46 4.33 9.50
CA TYR A 74 6.13 4.51 8.91
C TYR A 74 5.50 5.79 9.47
N GLU A 75 4.85 6.57 8.62
CA GLU A 75 4.02 7.68 9.08
C GLU A 75 2.66 7.14 9.55
N ALA A 76 2.05 7.78 10.55
CA ALA A 76 0.76 7.37 11.08
C ALA A 76 -0.35 7.34 10.01
N CYS A 77 -0.29 8.22 9.00
CA CYS A 77 -1.24 8.29 7.89
C CYS A 77 -1.07 7.16 6.86
N ASP A 78 0.08 6.49 6.86
CA ASP A 78 0.38 5.36 5.97
C ASP A 78 -0.03 4.00 6.58
N ILE A 79 -0.57 4.01 7.80
CA ILE A 79 -1.01 2.82 8.54
C ILE A 79 -2.54 2.82 8.62
N THR A 80 -3.16 1.82 7.98
CA THR A 80 -4.59 1.55 8.11
C THR A 80 -4.81 0.48 9.19
N MET A 81 -5.68 0.77 10.16
CA MET A 81 -6.07 -0.19 11.20
C MET A 81 -7.54 -0.56 11.06
N MET A 82 -7.84 -1.86 11.07
CA MET A 82 -9.20 -2.42 11.08
C MET A 82 -9.43 -3.18 12.37
N LEU A 83 -10.37 -2.73 13.19
CA LEU A 83 -10.58 -3.23 14.56
C LEU A 83 -12.08 -3.39 14.84
N ASP A 84 -12.48 -4.51 15.43
CA ASP A 84 -13.86 -4.77 15.87
C ASP A 84 -14.14 -4.35 17.33
N ASP A 85 -13.23 -3.58 17.96
CA ASP A 85 -13.51 -2.98 19.27
C ASP A 85 -14.52 -1.83 19.17
N ARG A 86 -15.52 -1.86 20.06
CA ARG A 86 -16.49 -0.78 20.25
C ARG A 86 -15.92 0.35 21.10
N ASP A 87 -14.69 0.76 20.84
CA ASP A 87 -14.14 1.94 21.49
C ASP A 87 -14.82 3.20 20.91
N GLU A 88 -15.88 3.65 21.58
CA GLU A 88 -16.67 4.84 21.24
C GLU A 88 -15.86 6.15 21.36
N THR A 89 -14.70 6.12 22.03
CA THR A 89 -13.82 7.29 22.19
C THR A 89 -13.07 7.64 20.90
N LEU A 90 -13.05 6.75 19.91
CA LEU A 90 -12.58 6.96 18.55
C LEU A 90 -13.79 7.17 17.62
N SER A 91 -14.58 8.20 17.91
CA SER A 91 -15.78 8.58 17.16
C SER A 91 -15.41 9.25 15.83
N ASP A 92 -14.80 8.49 14.93
CA ASP A 92 -14.57 8.92 13.54
C ASP A 92 -15.77 8.47 12.67
N PRO A 93 -16.57 9.40 12.11
CA PRO A 93 -17.69 9.07 11.23
C PRO A 93 -17.28 8.21 10.01
N GLY A 94 -15.99 8.17 9.68
CA GLY A 94 -15.45 7.29 8.65
C GLY A 94 -15.29 5.82 9.04
N ARG A 95 -15.40 5.41 10.30
CA ARG A 95 -14.92 4.09 10.77
C ARG A 95 -15.68 2.87 10.22
N ALA A 96 -16.87 3.03 9.64
CA ALA A 96 -17.68 1.90 9.14
C ALA A 96 -16.92 1.02 8.12
N HIS A 97 -16.12 1.62 7.25
CA HIS A 97 -15.30 0.88 6.27
C HIS A 97 -14.01 0.25 6.87
N LEU A 98 -13.78 0.46 8.17
CA LEU A 98 -12.64 -0.06 8.93
C LEU A 98 -13.07 -1.13 9.94
N VAL A 99 -14.36 -1.40 10.09
CA VAL A 99 -14.82 -2.62 10.78
C VAL A 99 -14.35 -3.82 9.94
N PRO A 100 -13.70 -4.85 10.52
CA PRO A 100 -13.09 -5.96 9.78
C PRO A 100 -14.14 -6.99 9.28
N LEU A 101 -15.19 -6.50 8.62
CA LEU A 101 -16.11 -7.30 7.82
C LEU A 101 -15.37 -7.83 6.58
N LYS A 102 -15.79 -8.99 6.04
CA LYS A 102 -15.19 -9.58 4.84
C LYS A 102 -15.02 -8.57 3.70
N GLU A 103 -16.11 -7.89 3.33
CA GLU A 103 -16.12 -6.92 2.24
C GLU A 103 -15.14 -5.75 2.47
N ASN A 104 -15.02 -5.29 3.71
CA ASN A 104 -14.12 -4.21 4.07
C ASN A 104 -12.66 -4.66 4.03
N ILE A 105 -12.36 -5.86 4.55
CA ILE A 105 -11.00 -6.43 4.52
C ILE A 105 -10.54 -6.55 3.06
N ILE A 106 -11.36 -7.15 2.20
CA ILE A 106 -11.04 -7.30 0.77
C ILE A 106 -10.87 -5.94 0.09
N ALA A 107 -11.75 -4.96 0.38
CA ALA A 107 -11.61 -3.62 -0.17
C ALA A 107 -10.32 -2.92 0.29
N GLN A 108 -9.92 -3.10 1.55
CA GLN A 108 -8.69 -2.52 2.08
C GLN A 108 -7.44 -3.23 1.56
N ILE A 109 -7.43 -4.55 1.41
CA ILE A 109 -6.33 -5.28 0.77
C ILE A 109 -6.12 -4.76 -0.67
N ARG A 110 -7.20 -4.58 -1.44
CA ARG A 110 -7.12 -4.02 -2.80
C ARG A 110 -6.51 -2.61 -2.81
N LYS A 111 -6.92 -1.72 -1.91
CA LYS A 111 -6.34 -0.37 -1.75
C LYS A 111 -4.90 -0.41 -1.25
N PHE A 112 -4.59 -1.38 -0.39
CA PHE A 112 -3.30 -1.57 0.22
C PHE A 112 -2.26 -1.94 -0.85
N VAL A 113 -2.57 -2.83 -1.79
CA VAL A 113 -1.62 -3.22 -2.85
C VAL A 113 -1.67 -2.31 -4.10
N ALA A 114 -2.69 -1.45 -4.23
CA ALA A 114 -2.84 -0.58 -5.39
C ALA A 114 -1.64 0.37 -5.57
N GLY A 115 -1.10 0.38 -6.79
CA GLY A 115 0.01 1.26 -7.19
C GLY A 115 1.37 0.88 -6.62
N ALA A 116 1.54 -0.36 -6.13
CA ALA A 116 2.82 -0.88 -5.68
C ALA A 116 3.90 -0.77 -6.78
N GLN A 117 5.09 -0.30 -6.39
CA GLN A 117 6.25 -0.14 -7.25
C GLN A 117 7.49 -0.79 -6.61
N PRO A 118 8.50 -1.17 -7.42
CA PRO A 118 9.76 -1.68 -6.89
C PRO A 118 10.36 -0.73 -5.83
N GLY A 119 10.74 -1.29 -4.68
CA GLY A 119 11.30 -0.56 -3.55
C GLY A 119 10.28 -0.15 -2.48
N ASP A 120 8.98 -0.17 -2.77
CA ASP A 120 7.95 0.01 -1.75
C ASP A 120 8.03 -1.10 -0.68
N ARG A 121 7.58 -0.78 0.54
CA ARG A 121 7.49 -1.73 1.64
C ARG A 121 6.07 -1.79 2.17
N PHE A 122 5.55 -3.00 2.26
CA PHE A 122 4.21 -3.31 2.70
C PHE A 122 4.28 -4.15 3.97
N MET A 123 3.60 -3.73 5.03
CA MET A 123 3.39 -4.54 6.23
C MET A 123 1.93 -4.96 6.31
N PHE A 124 1.67 -6.26 6.21
CA PHE A 124 0.36 -6.83 6.48
C PHE A 124 0.41 -7.55 7.82
N TYR A 125 -0.52 -7.22 8.71
CA TYR A 125 -0.65 -7.86 10.03
C TYR A 125 -2.09 -8.27 10.25
N TYR A 126 -2.30 -9.53 10.60
CA TYR A 126 -3.60 -10.06 11.01
C TYR A 126 -3.46 -10.71 12.38
N ASN A 127 -4.40 -10.41 13.28
CA ASN A 127 -4.55 -11.10 14.56
C ASN A 127 -6.04 -11.36 14.81
N GLY A 128 -6.41 -12.63 14.84
CA GLY A 128 -7.80 -13.04 14.93
C GLY A 128 -7.92 -14.55 14.80
N HIS A 129 -9.15 -15.03 14.61
CA HIS A 129 -9.41 -16.44 14.41
C HIS A 129 -9.01 -16.90 13.00
N GLY A 130 -8.41 -18.09 12.92
CA GLY A 130 -8.23 -18.83 11.68
C GLY A 130 -8.98 -20.16 11.77
N VAL A 131 -9.39 -20.71 10.62
CA VAL A 131 -10.03 -22.02 10.51
C VAL A 131 -9.43 -22.77 9.34
N GLN A 132 -9.59 -24.08 9.34
CA GLN A 132 -9.40 -24.91 8.15
C GLN A 132 -10.76 -25.37 7.62
N ILE A 133 -10.93 -25.33 6.30
CA ILE A 133 -12.18 -25.69 5.62
C ILE A 133 -11.87 -26.82 4.63
N GLU A 134 -12.73 -27.82 4.53
CA GLU A 134 -12.53 -28.89 3.54
C GLU A 134 -12.56 -28.28 2.14
N THR A 135 -11.45 -28.44 1.42
CA THR A 135 -11.26 -27.86 0.09
C THR A 135 -12.06 -28.60 -0.97
N GLN A 136 -12.41 -27.87 -2.04
CA GLN A 136 -12.94 -28.48 -3.25
C GLN A 136 -11.87 -28.61 -4.34
N ASP A 137 -10.69 -28.05 -4.12
CA ASP A 137 -9.54 -28.22 -4.98
C ASP A 137 -8.97 -29.64 -4.79
N LYS A 138 -8.61 -30.29 -5.90
CA LYS A 138 -8.02 -31.63 -5.87
C LYS A 138 -6.50 -31.59 -5.81
N ASP A 139 -5.92 -30.41 -6.00
CA ASP A 139 -4.47 -30.19 -6.00
C ASP A 139 -3.95 -29.77 -4.61
N GLU A 140 -4.84 -29.53 -3.64
CA GLU A 140 -4.50 -29.27 -2.24
C GLU A 140 -3.90 -30.51 -1.57
N GLU A 141 -2.73 -30.36 -0.94
CA GLU A 141 -1.90 -31.50 -0.51
C GLU A 141 -2.53 -32.31 0.65
N ASP A 142 -3.22 -31.65 1.58
CA ASP A 142 -3.86 -32.26 2.74
C ASP A 142 -5.40 -32.25 2.71
N GLY A 143 -5.99 -31.58 1.72
CA GLY A 143 -7.43 -31.46 1.53
C GLY A 143 -8.11 -30.37 2.37
N TRP A 144 -7.38 -29.37 2.87
CA TRP A 144 -7.93 -28.28 3.68
C TRP A 144 -7.43 -26.89 3.26
N ASP A 145 -8.35 -25.98 2.96
CA ASP A 145 -8.04 -24.56 2.78
C ASP A 145 -7.82 -23.88 4.14
N GLU A 146 -6.83 -22.99 4.23
CA GLU A 146 -6.73 -22.06 5.36
C GLU A 146 -7.61 -20.82 5.15
N ALA A 147 -8.31 -20.41 6.21
CA ALA A 147 -9.14 -19.22 6.13
C ALA A 147 -8.98 -18.31 7.35
N ILE A 148 -8.92 -17.00 7.08
CA ILE A 148 -9.11 -15.99 8.14
C ILE A 148 -10.60 -15.80 8.39
N VAL A 149 -10.95 -15.55 9.65
CA VAL A 149 -12.34 -15.29 10.06
C VAL A 149 -12.55 -13.78 10.23
N PRO A 150 -13.32 -13.13 9.35
CA PRO A 150 -13.70 -11.74 9.53
C PRO A 150 -14.66 -11.55 10.71
N TYR A 151 -14.81 -10.31 11.16
CA TYR A 151 -15.89 -9.96 12.06
C TYR A 151 -17.25 -10.10 11.34
N ALA A 152 -18.25 -10.65 12.03
CA ALA A 152 -19.59 -10.84 11.49
C ALA A 152 -20.66 -10.62 12.57
N PRO A 153 -21.43 -9.51 12.54
CA PRO A 153 -22.36 -9.15 13.61
C PRO A 153 -23.41 -10.21 13.97
N ASP A 154 -23.78 -11.08 13.03
CA ASP A 154 -24.78 -12.14 13.18
C ASP A 154 -24.17 -13.50 13.55
N GLY A 155 -22.85 -13.57 13.73
CA GLY A 155 -22.11 -14.80 14.01
C GLY A 155 -21.92 -15.73 12.83
N LYS A 156 -22.28 -15.31 11.61
CA LYS A 156 -22.09 -16.08 10.38
C LYS A 156 -20.98 -15.43 9.57
N ALA A 157 -19.75 -15.62 10.04
CA ALA A 157 -18.59 -15.13 9.32
C ALA A 157 -18.49 -15.82 7.97
N ASP A 158 -18.52 -15.01 6.91
CA ASP A 158 -18.11 -15.44 5.60
C ASP A 158 -16.57 -15.43 5.58
N HIS A 159 -15.97 -16.61 5.45
CA HIS A 159 -14.53 -16.79 5.55
C HIS A 159 -13.81 -16.22 4.32
N ILE A 160 -12.55 -15.83 4.50
CA ILE A 160 -11.65 -15.46 3.40
C ILE A 160 -10.61 -16.57 3.32
N LEU A 161 -10.70 -17.37 2.27
CA LEU A 161 -9.71 -18.38 1.89
C LEU A 161 -8.41 -17.70 1.44
N ASP A 162 -7.31 -18.43 1.44
CA ASP A 162 -5.99 -17.96 1.06
C ASP A 162 -5.68 -18.03 -0.45
N ASP A 163 -6.59 -18.60 -1.25
CA ASP A 163 -6.51 -18.77 -2.71
C ASP A 163 -7.10 -17.62 -3.58
#